data_AF-A0A2A7WPB6-F1
#
_entry.id   AF-A0A2A7WPB6-F1
#
_cell.length_a   1.000
_cell.length_b   1.000
_cell.length_c   1.000
_cell.angle_alpha   90.00
_cell.angle_beta   90.00
_cell.angle_gamma   90.00
#
_symmetry.space_group_name_H-M   'P 1'
#
loop_
_entity.id
_entity.type
_entity.pdbx_description
1 polymer ?
#
loop_
_entity_poly.entity_id
_entity_poly.type
_entity_poly.pdbx_seq_one_letter_code
_entity_poly.pdbx_strand_id
1 'polypeptide(L)'
;MALDAKVYFKDNTVKGFSIEEHIHDEIFEKNTVWKSYKQLSKISDYYLYGLKMNKSDFLQFIEEWEEYSKWISVPLRNEYEKLLMDLKSIYNPNEINYVKFLGD
;
A
#
# COMPACT_ATOMS: atom_id res chain seq x y z
N MET A 1 -6.70 1.86 -12.60
CA MET A 1 -7.35 0.88 -11.69
C MET A 1 -7.19 1.35 -10.26
N ALA A 2 -8.22 1.27 -9.42
CA ALA A 2 -8.06 1.54 -7.98
C ALA A 2 -7.53 0.29 -7.25
N LEU A 3 -6.89 0.48 -6.10
CA LEU A 3 -6.39 -0.62 -5.28
C LEU A 3 -7.00 -0.56 -3.87
N ASP A 4 -7.82 -1.55 -3.55
CA ASP A 4 -8.41 -1.69 -2.23
C ASP A 4 -7.59 -2.65 -1.36
N ALA A 5 -7.68 -2.48 -0.05
CA ALA A 5 -7.07 -3.40 0.88
C ALA A 5 -7.83 -3.47 2.20
N LYS A 6 -7.74 -4.65 2.82
CA LYS A 6 -8.32 -4.96 4.12
C LYS A 6 -7.22 -5.37 5.08
N VAL A 7 -7.15 -4.67 6.20
CA VAL A 7 -6.23 -5.02 7.29
C VAL A 7 -6.98 -5.74 8.37
N TYR A 8 -6.48 -6.93 8.68
CA TYR A 8 -7.02 -7.81 9.70
C TYR A 8 -6.16 -7.71 10.95
N PHE A 9 -6.78 -7.27 12.04
CA PHE A 9 -6.14 -7.16 13.34
C PHE A 9 -6.31 -8.45 14.16
N LYS A 10 -5.49 -8.61 15.18
CA LYS A 10 -5.51 -9.77 16.09
C LYS A 10 -6.78 -9.86 16.93
N ASP A 11 -7.46 -8.74 17.15
CA ASP A 11 -8.75 -8.66 17.85
C ASP A 11 -9.95 -8.98 16.95
N ASN A 12 -9.71 -9.51 15.75
CA ASN A 12 -10.68 -9.76 14.68
C ASN A 12 -11.35 -8.50 14.10
N THR A 13 -10.87 -7.30 14.42
CA THR A 13 -11.32 -6.10 13.71
C THR A 13 -10.74 -6.08 12.30
N VAL A 14 -11.50 -5.51 11.38
CA VAL A 14 -11.10 -5.34 9.98
C VAL A 14 -11.29 -3.88 9.61
N LYS A 15 -10.24 -3.27 9.06
CA LYS A 15 -10.31 -1.91 8.50
C LYS A 15 -10.00 -1.95 7.01
N GLY A 16 -10.78 -1.21 6.24
CA GLY A 16 -10.50 -0.99 4.82
C GLY A 16 -9.60 0.22 4.64
N PHE A 17 -8.73 0.15 3.64
CA PHE A 17 -8.10 1.33 3.05
C PHE A 17 -8.14 1.18 1.53
N SER A 18 -8.19 2.32 0.84
CA SER A 18 -8.25 2.37 -0.62
C SER A 18 -7.17 3.32 -1.13
N ILE A 19 -6.57 2.96 -2.24
CA ILE A 19 -5.66 3.79 -3.02
C ILE A 19 -6.42 4.15 -4.28
N GLU A 20 -6.74 5.44 -4.39
CA GLU A 20 -7.44 6.01 -5.53
C GLU A 20 -6.68 5.75 -6.83
N GLU A 21 -7.43 5.62 -7.93
CA GLU A 21 -6.91 5.26 -9.25
C GLU A 21 -5.77 6.18 -9.71
N HIS A 22 -5.88 7.49 -9.52
CA HIS A 22 -4.82 8.41 -9.96
C HIS A 22 -3.53 8.29 -9.14
N ILE A 23 -3.60 7.89 -7.87
CA ILE A 23 -2.41 7.60 -7.06
C ILE A 23 -1.82 6.26 -7.49
N HIS A 24 -2.66 5.26 -7.75
CA HIS A 24 -2.24 4.00 -8.33
C HIS A 24 -1.46 4.21 -9.63
N ASP A 25 -2.01 4.97 -10.58
CA ASP A 25 -1.40 5.18 -11.89
C ASP A 25 -0.09 5.98 -11.77
N GLU A 26 -0.05 6.94 -10.86
CA GLU A 26 1.18 7.68 -10.54
C GLU A 26 2.31 6.77 -10.03
N ILE A 27 1.96 5.70 -9.29
CA ILE A 27 2.93 4.72 -8.78
C ILE A 27 3.31 3.71 -9.88
N PHE A 28 2.32 3.08 -10.53
CA PHE A 28 2.54 1.88 -11.33
C PHE A 28 2.68 2.13 -12.84
N GLU A 29 2.08 3.20 -13.38
CA GLU A 29 2.08 3.46 -14.83
C GLU A 29 3.13 4.51 -15.23
N LYS A 30 3.40 5.49 -14.38
CA LYS A 30 4.25 6.63 -14.73
C LYS A 30 5.73 6.30 -14.93
N ASN A 31 6.27 5.41 -14.11
CA ASN A 31 7.66 4.99 -14.17
C ASN A 31 7.77 3.53 -13.71
N THR A 32 8.97 2.95 -13.77
CA THR A 32 9.21 1.55 -13.35
C THR A 32 10.03 1.43 -12.07
N VAL A 33 10.28 2.53 -11.35
CA VAL A 33 11.14 2.54 -10.16
C VAL A 33 10.55 1.67 -9.05
N TRP A 34 9.22 1.55 -8.99
CA TRP A 34 8.49 0.68 -8.08
C TRP A 34 8.88 -0.81 -8.20
N LYS A 35 9.39 -1.25 -9.37
CA LYS A 35 9.85 -2.64 -9.57
C LYS A 35 11.06 -3.00 -8.72
N SER A 36 11.85 -2.00 -8.31
CA SER A 36 13.01 -2.20 -7.43
C SER A 36 12.61 -2.41 -5.96
N TYR A 37 11.36 -2.10 -5.61
CA TYR A 37 10.80 -2.24 -4.27
C TYR A 37 10.04 -3.56 -4.17
N LYS A 38 10.36 -4.38 -3.18
CA LYS A 38 9.98 -5.80 -3.13
C LYS A 38 8.48 -5.98 -2.89
N GLN A 39 7.87 -5.15 -2.06
CA GLN A 39 6.46 -5.26 -1.71
C GLN A 39 5.60 -4.46 -2.70
N LEU A 40 6.07 -3.29 -3.18
CA LEU A 40 5.39 -2.58 -4.27
C LEU A 40 5.30 -3.41 -5.55
N SER A 41 6.39 -4.08 -5.96
CA SER A 41 6.38 -4.98 -7.12
C SER A 41 5.38 -6.13 -6.97
N LYS A 42 5.31 -6.76 -5.79
CA LYS A 42 4.32 -7.79 -5.50
C LYS A 42 2.88 -7.27 -5.59
N ILE A 43 2.59 -6.05 -5.16
CA ILE A 43 1.23 -5.51 -5.29
C ILE A 43 0.82 -5.51 -6.77
N SER A 44 1.72 -5.04 -7.64
CA SER A 44 1.48 -5.04 -9.08
C SER A 44 1.34 -6.44 -9.69
N ASP A 45 2.14 -7.41 -9.23
CA ASP A 45 2.14 -8.76 -9.81
C ASP A 45 0.90 -9.58 -9.40
N TYR A 46 0.24 -9.22 -8.28
CA TYR A 46 -0.79 -10.05 -7.65
C TYR A 46 -2.21 -9.45 -7.72
N TYR A 47 -2.44 -8.43 -8.57
CA TYR A 47 -3.76 -7.82 -8.79
C TYR A 47 -4.87 -8.87 -9.04
N LEU A 48 -4.55 -10.00 -9.69
CA LEU A 48 -5.52 -11.04 -10.06
C LEU A 48 -5.85 -12.06 -8.95
N TYR A 49 -5.05 -12.18 -7.90
CA TYR A 49 -5.16 -13.30 -6.95
C TYR A 49 -5.40 -12.89 -5.50
N GLY A 50 -5.41 -11.58 -5.22
CA GLY A 50 -5.55 -11.03 -3.88
C GLY A 50 -4.30 -11.30 -3.04
N LEU A 51 -3.39 -10.33 -3.02
CA LEU A 51 -2.12 -10.45 -2.29
C LEU A 51 -2.36 -10.42 -0.79
N LYS A 52 -1.85 -11.43 -0.07
CA LYS A 52 -1.84 -11.47 1.39
C LYS A 52 -0.44 -11.17 1.92
N MET A 53 -0.27 -10.03 2.57
CA MET A 53 0.96 -9.67 3.28
C MET A 53 0.84 -10.00 4.76
N ASN A 54 1.86 -10.63 5.33
CA ASN A 54 1.98 -10.73 6.80
C ASN A 54 2.45 -9.39 7.39
N LYS A 55 2.53 -9.29 8.72
CA LYS A 55 3.03 -8.10 9.42
C LYS A 55 4.38 -7.59 8.89
N SER A 56 5.35 -8.48 8.69
CA SER A 56 6.71 -8.08 8.28
C SER A 56 6.72 -7.53 6.85
N ASP A 57 6.00 -8.18 5.95
CA ASP A 57 5.87 -7.71 4.56
C ASP A 57 5.12 -6.37 4.51
N PHE A 58 4.11 -6.19 5.36
CA PHE A 58 3.36 -4.93 5.42
C PHE A 58 4.17 -3.76 6.01
N LEU A 59 5.01 -4.02 7.03
CA LEU A 59 5.96 -3.03 7.53
C LEU A 59 6.95 -2.60 6.46
N GLN A 60 7.52 -3.58 5.74
CA GLN A 60 8.39 -3.30 4.61
C GLN A 60 7.66 -2.49 3.53
N PHE A 61 6.40 -2.82 3.22
CA PHE A 61 5.59 -2.03 2.29
C PHE A 61 5.46 -0.56 2.71
N ILE A 62 5.23 -0.26 4.00
CA ILE A 62 5.14 1.12 4.49
C ILE A 62 6.47 1.87 4.32
N GLU A 63 7.59 1.22 4.63
CA GLU A 63 8.92 1.80 4.44
C GLU A 63 9.22 2.08 2.96
N GLU A 64 8.92 1.12 2.09
CA GLU A 64 9.06 1.27 0.64
C GLU A 64 8.15 2.40 0.11
N TRP A 65 6.91 2.50 0.60
CA TRP A 65 5.98 3.57 0.24
C TRP A 65 6.51 4.95 0.67
N GLU A 66 7.05 5.05 1.89
CA GLU A 66 7.67 6.30 2.36
C GLU A 66 8.86 6.71 1.50
N GLU A 67 9.76 5.77 1.18
CA GLU A 67 10.89 6.05 0.30
C GLU A 67 10.47 6.42 -1.12
N TYR A 68 9.38 5.84 -1.62
CA TYR A 68 8.89 6.07 -2.97
C TYR A 68 8.26 7.46 -3.14
N SER A 69 7.87 8.15 -2.06
CA SER A 69 7.32 9.52 -2.08
C SER A 69 8.15 10.52 -2.88
N LYS A 70 9.48 10.33 -2.96
CA LYS A 70 10.39 11.17 -3.74
C LYS A 70 10.15 11.12 -5.26
N TRP A 71 9.53 10.04 -5.76
CA TRP A 71 9.20 9.83 -7.16
C TRP A 71 7.80 10.30 -7.53
N ILE A 72 6.97 10.63 -6.53
CA ILE A 72 5.63 11.16 -6.71
C ILE A 72 5.70 12.63 -7.11
N SER A 73 4.91 13.01 -8.10
CA SER A 73 4.79 14.38 -8.58
C SER A 73 4.21 15.31 -7.51
N VAL A 74 4.62 16.58 -7.58
CA VAL A 74 4.22 17.63 -6.65
C VAL A 74 2.69 17.73 -6.46
N PRO A 75 1.84 17.65 -7.51
CA PRO A 75 0.39 17.75 -7.33
C PRO A 75 -0.21 16.64 -6.48
N LEU A 76 0.37 15.43 -6.51
CA LEU A 76 -0.16 14.24 -5.85
C LEU A 76 0.55 13.92 -4.52
N ARG A 77 1.66 14.60 -4.23
CA ARG A 77 2.48 14.33 -3.03
C ARG A 77 1.70 14.47 -1.73
N ASN A 78 0.89 15.52 -1.58
CA ASN A 78 0.12 15.74 -0.36
C ASN A 78 -0.87 14.61 -0.09
N GLU A 79 -1.52 14.10 -1.14
CA GLU A 79 -2.47 12.99 -1.03
C GLU A 79 -1.76 11.68 -0.73
N TYR A 80 -0.64 11.42 -1.41
CA TYR A 80 0.22 10.28 -1.15
C TYR A 80 0.74 10.24 0.30
N GLU A 81 1.21 11.38 0.81
CA GLU A 81 1.68 11.53 2.19
C GLU A 81 0.54 11.36 3.20
N LYS A 82 -0.65 11.86 2.89
CA LYS A 82 -1.84 11.66 3.73
C LYS A 82 -2.20 10.18 3.84
N LEU A 83 -2.21 9.44 2.72
CA LEU A 83 -2.40 7.99 2.73
C LEU A 83 -1.34 7.31 3.60
N LEU A 84 -0.06 7.68 3.48
CA LEU A 84 1.00 7.13 4.32
C LEU A 84 0.78 7.42 5.81
N MET A 85 0.33 8.63 6.16
CA MET A 85 0.00 8.97 7.56
C MET A 85 -1.19 8.16 8.07
N ASP A 86 -2.24 8.00 7.27
CA ASP A 86 -3.40 7.19 7.62
C ASP A 86 -2.98 5.72 7.83
N LEU A 87 -2.14 5.17 6.94
CA LEU A 87 -1.55 3.85 7.14
C LEU A 87 -0.78 3.79 8.47
N LYS A 88 0.16 4.71 8.71
CA LYS A 88 0.98 4.71 9.95
C LYS A 88 0.15 4.91 11.23
N SER A 89 -0.93 5.70 11.17
CA SER A 89 -1.80 6.00 12.31
C SER A 89 -2.73 4.83 12.65
N ILE A 90 -3.24 4.14 11.62
CA ILE A 90 -4.20 3.05 11.78
C ILE A 90 -3.51 1.73 12.14
N TYR A 91 -2.24 1.57 11.73
CA TYR A 91 -1.55 0.29 11.77
C TYR A 91 -0.45 0.26 12.82
N ASN A 92 -0.85 0.10 14.09
CA ASN A 92 0.07 -0.39 15.12
C ASN A 92 0.54 -1.79 14.70
N PRO A 93 1.83 -1.97 14.34
CA PRO A 93 2.30 -3.22 13.76
C PRO A 93 2.16 -4.41 14.72
N ASN A 94 2.04 -4.14 16.03
CA ASN A 94 1.89 -5.18 17.04
C ASN A 94 0.50 -5.83 17.06
N GLU A 95 -0.49 -5.15 16.47
CA GLU A 95 -1.89 -5.56 16.47
C GLU A 95 -2.34 -6.15 15.13
N ILE A 96 -1.53 -6.01 14.08
CA ILE A 96 -1.85 -6.55 12.75
C ILE A 96 -1.57 -8.06 12.71
N ASN A 97 -2.50 -8.80 12.13
CA ASN A 97 -2.34 -10.19 11.76
C ASN A 97 -1.85 -10.30 10.30
N TYR A 98 -2.62 -9.76 9.36
CA TYR A 98 -2.25 -9.70 7.94
C TYR A 98 -3.02 -8.60 7.19
N VAL A 99 -2.51 -8.22 6.03
CA VAL A 99 -3.16 -7.30 5.09
C VAL A 99 -3.49 -8.06 3.81
N LYS A 100 -4.70 -7.87 3.29
CA LYS A 100 -5.13 -8.43 2.02
C LYS A 100 -5.42 -7.29 1.05
N PHE A 101 -4.63 -7.19 -0.01
CA PHE A 101 -4.91 -6.31 -1.14
C PHE A 101 -5.92 -6.98 -2.07
N LEU A 102 -6.84 -6.18 -2.60
CA LEU A 102 -7.92 -6.53 -3.49
C LEU A 102 -7.72 -5.66 -4.73
N GLY A 103 -7.29 -6.31 -5.83
CA GLY A 103 -7.31 -5.65 -7.13
C GLY A 103 -8.74 -5.59 -7.64
N ASP A 104 -9.10 -4.47 -8.23
CA ASP A 104 -10.29 -4.33 -9.08
C ASP A 104 -9.95 -4.71 -10.53
#